data_AF-A0A3M1WB31-F1
#
_entry.id   AF-A0A3M1WB31-F1
#
_cell.length_a   1.000
_cell.length_b   1.000
_cell.length_c   1.000
_cell.angle_alpha   90.00
_cell.angle_beta   90.00
_cell.angle_gamma   90.00
#
_symmetry.space_group_name_H-M   'P 1'
#
loop_
_entity.id
_entity.type
_entity.pdbx_description
1 polymer ?
#
loop_
_entity_poly.entity_id
_entity_poly.type
_entity_poly.pdbx_seq_one_letter_code
_entity_poly.pdbx_strand_id
1 'polypeptide(L)'
;YLTREIRVPDLFTRLKTMAELADGFVGLRGGIGTITEVAFMWNLLVLRWFPSPTPFLLIGAPWRQVVQAWARHLAVDGRDLPHVIIVDSAEQAFDHLCRAWSER
;
A
#
# COMPACT_ATOMS: atom_id res chain seq x y z
N TYR A 1 5.04 -17.05 -11.13
CA TYR A 1 5.82 -17.00 -12.38
C TYR A 1 6.18 -15.55 -12.70
N LEU A 2 7.36 -15.28 -13.27
CA LEU A 2 7.85 -13.92 -13.62
C LEU A 2 8.13 -13.83 -15.12
N THR A 3 7.65 -12.77 -15.78
CA THR A 3 7.89 -12.49 -17.22
C THR A 3 8.84 -11.31 -17.45
N ARG A 4 8.97 -10.41 -16.47
CA ARG A 4 9.91 -9.30 -16.47
C ARG A 4 10.56 -9.18 -15.09
N GLU A 5 11.89 -9.09 -15.08
CA GLU A 5 12.67 -8.83 -13.87
C GLU A 5 13.34 -7.46 -14.00
N ILE A 6 13.22 -6.61 -12.97
CA ILE A 6 13.96 -5.36 -12.86
C ILE A 6 14.87 -5.50 -11.64
N ARG A 7 16.17 -5.67 -11.89
CA ARG A 7 17.18 -5.72 -10.82
C ARG A 7 17.65 -4.31 -10.50
N VAL A 8 17.72 -4.01 -9.22
CA VAL A 8 18.15 -2.71 -8.68
C VAL A 8 19.25 -2.94 -7.64
N PRO A 9 20.15 -1.97 -7.44
CA PRO A 9 21.35 -2.18 -6.62
C PRO A 9 21.07 -2.34 -5.12
N ASP A 10 19.95 -1.80 -4.62
CA ASP A 10 19.67 -1.75 -3.19
C ASP A 10 18.16 -1.63 -2.88
N LEU A 11 17.83 -1.74 -1.58
CA LEU A 11 16.46 -1.67 -1.08
C LEU A 11 15.80 -0.31 -1.32
N PHE A 12 16.51 0.80 -1.15
CA PHE A 12 15.95 2.14 -1.33
C PHE A 12 15.60 2.39 -2.79
N THR A 13 16.51 2.00 -3.70
CA THR A 13 16.25 2.05 -5.13
C THR A 13 15.04 1.18 -5.49
N ARG A 14 14.93 -0.03 -4.90
CA ARG A 14 13.76 -0.89 -5.09
C ARG A 14 12.45 -0.24 -4.65
N LEU A 15 12.42 0.35 -3.46
CA LEU A 15 11.24 1.02 -2.93
C LEU A 15 10.82 2.22 -3.79
N LYS A 16 11.79 3.02 -4.25
CA LYS A 16 11.55 4.14 -5.17
C LYS A 16 11.02 3.65 -6.52
N THR A 17 11.65 2.63 -7.10
CA THR A 17 11.20 2.04 -8.37
C THR A 17 9.78 1.47 -8.26
N MET A 18 9.43 0.83 -7.14
CA MET A 18 8.05 0.39 -6.89
C MET A 18 7.08 1.57 -6.84
N ALA A 19 7.45 2.66 -6.17
CA ALA A 19 6.64 3.89 -6.11
C ALA A 19 6.41 4.52 -7.49
N GLU A 20 7.44 4.53 -8.33
CA GLU A 20 7.39 5.18 -9.66
C GLU A 20 6.64 4.36 -10.70
N LEU A 21 6.68 3.02 -10.61
CA LEU A 21 6.10 2.14 -11.62
C LEU A 21 4.67 1.70 -11.33
N ALA A 22 4.21 1.79 -10.08
CA ALA A 22 2.92 1.28 -9.68
C ALA A 22 1.83 2.36 -9.75
N ASP A 23 0.69 1.99 -10.31
CA ASP A 23 -0.54 2.80 -10.29
C ASP A 23 -1.38 2.57 -9.03
N GLY A 24 -1.01 1.60 -8.21
CA GLY A 24 -1.72 1.19 -7.01
C GLY A 24 -0.99 0.06 -6.30
N PHE A 25 -1.32 -0.16 -5.02
CA PHE A 25 -0.63 -1.14 -4.18
C PHE A 25 -1.60 -2.04 -3.45
N VAL A 26 -1.21 -3.31 -3.32
CA VAL A 26 -1.93 -4.31 -2.54
C VAL A 26 -0.97 -5.03 -1.62
N GLY A 27 -1.12 -4.81 -0.31
CA GLY A 27 -0.34 -5.46 0.74
C GLY A 27 -1.05 -6.71 1.25
N LEU A 28 -0.40 -7.88 1.09
CA LEU A 28 -0.84 -9.13 1.71
C LEU A 28 -0.19 -9.31 3.09
N ARG A 29 -0.62 -10.32 3.84
CA ARG A 29 0.07 -10.70 5.09
C ARG A 29 1.51 -11.11 4.77
N GLY A 30 2.48 -10.45 5.40
CA GLY A 30 3.90 -10.72 5.22
C GLY A 30 4.71 -10.48 6.48
N GLY A 31 6.03 -10.53 6.35
CA GLY A 31 6.99 -10.27 7.44
C GLY A 31 7.45 -8.82 7.47
N ILE A 32 8.61 -8.59 8.09
CA ILE A 32 9.20 -7.25 8.26
C ILE A 32 9.41 -6.50 6.94
N GLY A 33 9.78 -7.20 5.86
CA GLY A 33 9.95 -6.58 4.54
C GLY A 33 8.65 -5.98 4.00
N THR A 34 7.53 -6.69 4.14
CA THR A 34 6.21 -6.21 3.74
C THR A 34 5.75 -5.04 4.62
N ILE A 35 6.04 -5.09 5.92
CA ILE A 35 5.75 -3.98 6.83
C ILE A 35 6.51 -2.71 6.40
N THR A 36 7.79 -2.84 6.05
CA THR A 36 8.61 -1.74 5.53
C THR A 36 8.01 -1.14 4.26
N GLU A 37 7.62 -1.98 3.30
CA GLU A 37 7.00 -1.54 2.03
C GLU A 37 5.67 -0.84 2.28
N VAL A 38 4.81 -1.40 3.14
CA VAL A 38 3.51 -0.82 3.52
C VAL A 38 3.69 0.53 4.19
N ALA A 39 4.56 0.63 5.21
CA ALA A 39 4.80 1.88 5.92
C ALA A 39 5.38 2.95 4.99
N PHE A 40 6.31 2.57 4.11
CA PHE A 40 6.92 3.50 3.17
C PHE A 40 5.92 4.02 2.14
N MET A 41 5.16 3.14 1.48
CA MET A 41 4.14 3.55 0.50
C MET A 41 3.02 4.38 1.13
N TRP A 42 2.56 3.99 2.32
CA TRP A 42 1.54 4.75 3.03
C TRP A 42 2.02 6.17 3.37
N ASN A 43 3.26 6.32 3.84
CA ASN A 43 3.82 7.64 4.10
C ASN A 43 3.91 8.50 2.82
N LEU A 44 4.25 7.93 1.67
CA LEU A 44 4.24 8.65 0.39
C LEU A 44 2.84 9.15 0.00
N LEU A 45 1.78 8.40 0.32
CA LEU A 45 0.39 8.81 0.08
C LEU A 45 0.00 10.00 0.97
N VAL A 46 0.36 9.95 2.25
CA VAL A 46 0.13 11.06 3.20
C VAL A 46 0.85 12.33 2.75
N LEU A 47 2.08 12.18 2.25
CA LEU A 47 2.88 13.28 1.70
C LEU A 47 2.42 13.76 0.31
N ARG A 48 1.38 13.15 -0.27
CA ARG A 48 0.87 13.45 -1.62
C ARG A 48 1.96 13.39 -2.69
N TRP A 49 2.87 12.43 -2.57
CA TRP A 49 4.00 12.27 -3.48
C TRP A 49 3.57 11.82 -4.89
N PHE A 50 2.50 11.04 -4.98
CA PHE A 50 1.99 10.53 -6.26
C PHE A 50 1.21 11.61 -7.03
N PRO A 51 1.38 11.68 -8.36
CA PRO A 51 0.76 12.72 -9.19
C PRO A 51 -0.76 12.55 -9.37
N SER A 52 -1.30 11.38 -9.04
CA SER A 52 -2.71 11.02 -9.19
C SER A 52 -3.19 10.20 -7.99
N PRO A 53 -4.51 10.13 -7.74
CA PRO A 53 -5.06 9.22 -6.73
C PRO A 53 -4.51 7.80 -6.95
N THR A 54 -3.84 7.28 -5.93
CA THR A 54 -3.16 5.98 -5.99
C THR A 54 -3.80 5.06 -4.94
N PRO A 55 -4.59 4.06 -5.35
CA PRO A 55 -5.25 3.16 -4.42
C PRO A 55 -4.22 2.33 -3.65
N PHE A 56 -4.40 2.26 -2.33
CA PHE A 56 -3.53 1.51 -1.43
C PHE A 56 -4.36 0.61 -0.53
N LEU A 57 -4.27 -0.69 -0.79
CA LEU A 57 -5.11 -1.70 -0.18
C LEU A 57 -4.30 -2.67 0.66
N LEU A 58 -4.87 -3.10 1.78
CA LEU A 58 -4.34 -4.17 2.61
C LEU A 58 -5.38 -5.29 2.72
N ILE A 59 -4.99 -6.53 2.42
CA ILE A 59 -5.92 -7.66 2.39
C ILE A 59 -5.78 -8.51 3.64
N GLY A 60 -6.91 -8.69 4.33
CA GLY A 60 -7.12 -9.68 5.39
C GLY A 60 -7.25 -9.08 6.79
N ALA A 61 -7.93 -9.83 7.66
CA ALA A 61 -8.21 -9.45 9.05
C ALA A 61 -6.98 -9.04 9.88
N PRO A 62 -5.77 -9.62 9.72
CA PRO A 62 -4.60 -9.19 10.48
C PRO A 62 -4.24 -7.71 10.27
N TRP A 63 -4.40 -7.18 9.05
CA TRP A 63 -4.10 -5.77 8.77
C TRP A 63 -5.06 -4.83 9.49
N ARG A 64 -6.34 -5.20 9.61
CA ARG A 64 -7.31 -4.45 10.42
C ARG A 64 -6.86 -4.33 11.88
N GLN A 65 -6.39 -5.43 12.47
CA GLN A 65 -5.90 -5.44 13.86
C GLN A 65 -4.61 -4.63 14.02
N VAL A 66 -3.67 -4.75 13.08
CA VAL A 66 -2.39 -4.02 13.09
C VAL A 66 -2.62 -2.51 12.96
N VAL A 67 -3.41 -2.08 11.97
CA VAL A 67 -3.70 -0.65 11.76
C VAL A 67 -4.46 -0.07 12.96
N GLN A 68 -5.40 -0.81 13.54
CA GLN A 68 -6.06 -0.40 14.79
C GLN A 68 -5.09 -0.33 15.97
N ALA A 69 -4.08 -1.19 16.05
CA ALA A 69 -3.06 -1.11 17.08
C ALA A 69 -2.15 0.12 16.87
N TRP A 70 -1.76 0.41 15.63
CA TRP A 70 -1.01 1.63 15.31
C TRP A 70 -1.80 2.89 15.64
N ALA A 71 -3.08 2.96 15.27
CA ALA A 71 -3.93 4.10 15.62
C ALA A 71 -4.14 4.28 17.13
N ARG A 72 -4.05 3.19 17.91
CA ARG A 72 -4.20 3.23 19.38
C ARG A 72 -2.93 3.58 20.12
N HIS A 73 -1.77 3.16 19.60
CA HIS A 73 -0.52 3.18 20.35
C HIS A 73 0.55 4.09 19.73
N LEU A 74 0.35 4.57 18.51
CA LEU A 74 1.27 5.44 17.77
C LEU A 74 0.52 6.71 17.32
N ALA A 75 1.27 7.70 16.84
CA ALA A 75 0.72 8.91 16.23
C ALA A 75 0.26 8.66 14.78
N VAL A 76 -0.59 7.65 14.58
CA VAL A 76 -1.28 7.37 13.31
C VAL A 76 -2.73 7.81 13.50
N ASP A 77 -3.11 8.93 12.89
CA ASP A 77 -4.36 9.62 13.21
C ASP A 77 -5.33 9.74 12.01
N GLY A 78 -6.39 10.53 12.17
CA GLY A 78 -7.42 10.74 11.15
C GLY A 78 -6.92 11.36 9.85
N ARG A 79 -5.69 11.86 9.79
CA ARG A 79 -5.03 12.32 8.56
C ARG A 79 -4.37 11.17 7.81
N ASP A 80 -3.92 10.13 8.50
CA ASP A 80 -3.19 9.02 7.90
C ASP A 80 -4.13 7.90 7.44
N LEU A 81 -5.10 7.55 8.30
CA LEU A 81 -6.01 6.42 8.10
C LEU A 81 -6.84 6.45 6.80
N PRO A 82 -7.30 7.60 6.28
CA PRO A 82 -8.04 7.64 5.03
C PRO A 82 -7.25 7.18 3.80
N HIS A 83 -5.92 7.11 3.88
CA HIS A 83 -5.05 6.69 2.79
C HIS A 83 -4.92 5.16 2.66
N VAL A 84 -5.49 4.38 3.57
CA VAL A 84 -5.43 2.92 3.55
C VAL A 84 -6.82 2.28 3.52
N ILE A 85 -7.04 1.39 2.54
CA ILE A 85 -8.28 0.63 2.41
C ILE A 85 -8.01 -0.80 2.86
N ILE A 86 -8.71 -1.29 3.87
CA ILE A 86 -8.55 -2.65 4.37
C ILE A 86 -9.74 -3.49 3.90
N VAL A 87 -9.45 -4.53 3.12
CA VAL A 87 -10.44 -5.44 2.54
C VAL A 87 -10.22 -6.86 3.03
N ASP A 88 -11.25 -7.71 2.93
CA ASP A 88 -11.18 -9.07 3.46
C ASP A 88 -10.78 -10.11 2.38
N SER A 89 -10.83 -9.75 1.09
CA SER A 89 -10.52 -10.68 0.00
C SER A 89 -9.85 -10.02 -1.22
N ALA A 90 -9.31 -10.86 -2.12
CA ALA A 90 -8.71 -10.42 -3.37
C ALA A 90 -9.75 -9.84 -4.35
N GLU A 91 -10.96 -10.38 -4.35
CA GLU A 91 -12.08 -9.92 -5.16
C GLU A 91 -12.49 -8.50 -4.78
N GLN A 92 -12.61 -8.24 -3.47
CA GLN A 92 -12.88 -6.87 -2.99
C GLN A 92 -11.75 -5.92 -3.39
N ALA A 93 -10.49 -6.34 -3.25
CA ALA A 93 -9.36 -5.52 -3.66
C ALA A 93 -9.43 -5.18 -5.15
N PHE A 94 -9.76 -6.17 -5.99
CA PHE A 94 -9.92 -6.00 -7.43
C PHE A 94 -11.03 -5.01 -7.76
N ASP A 95 -12.21 -5.13 -7.14
CA ASP A 95 -13.33 -4.21 -7.36
C ASP A 95 -12.96 -2.76 -7.03
N HIS A 96 -12.24 -2.54 -5.93
CA HIS A 96 -11.74 -1.22 -5.56
C HIS A 96 -10.74 -0.66 -6.59
N LEU A 97 -9.82 -1.50 -7.08
CA LEU A 97 -8.86 -1.10 -8.11
C LEU A 97 -9.56 -0.74 -9.44
N CYS A 98 -10.55 -1.51 -9.87
CA CYS A 98 -11.30 -1.22 -11.10
C CYS A 98 -12.06 0.11 -11.04
N ARG A 99 -12.65 0.43 -9.87
CA ARG A 99 -13.33 1.72 -9.67
C ARG A 99 -12.34 2.88 -9.73
N ALA A 100 -11.24 2.76 -8.98
CA ALA A 100 -10.19 3.79 -8.97
C ALA A 100 -9.56 4.02 -10.35
N TRP A 101 -9.45 2.96 -11.18
CA TRP A 101 -8.94 3.07 -12.54
C TRP A 101 -9.93 3.76 -13.49
N SER A 102 -11.23 3.54 -13.30
CA SER A 102 -12.27 4.12 -14.16
C SER A 102 -12.47 5.63 -13.92
N GLU A 103 -12.04 6.13 -12.77
CA GLU A 103 -12.14 7.54 -12.36
C GLU A 103 -10.88 8.36 -12.68
N ARG A 104 -9.84 7.73 -13.24
CA ARG A 104 -8.61 8.38 -13.73
C ARG A 104 -8.79 8.87 -15.17
#